data_AF-A0A9X3X0T6-F1
#
_entry.id   AF-A0A9X3X0T6-F1
#
_cell.length_a   1.000
_cell.length_b   1.000
_cell.length_c   1.000
_cell.angle_alpha   90.00
_cell.angle_beta   90.00
_cell.angle_gamma   90.00
#
_symmetry.space_group_name_H-M   'P 1'
#
loop_
_entity.id
_entity.type
_entity.pdbx_description
1 polymer ?
#
loop_
_entity_poly.entity_id
_entity_poly.type
_entity_poly.pdbx_seq_one_letter_code
_entity_poly.pdbx_strand_id
1 'polypeptide(L)'
;MFTRTQKFFAPLTFALALALGGCASASPDEEVASASEASQEAQAAPHERGGKFGRHHGGGELLVTALHELDLTDAQRKTIEGALSTLGDAHEADRKAFHKALADGVRAGKIDEAAVKAKLGDGEKIANERRAAVAKALNTLHATLTPAQRAELVAHVEERMAKHGPEGMKHARGPRGPEDGERGPRGPEGAMRGPRGEHGPMGFFLHGLDLRDEQRAQIKSALEASRPEKPEGMDREAWAKKHEEMRTRMKAGLDAFRSEKFDAEALLPSKEMRPEMGDHLVKALSAIVPVLDAEQRSTLAQRIEEGPQMPPHFRGKHGGREHGETQAPPSR
;
A
#
# COMPACT_ATOMS: atom_id res chain seq x y z
N MET A 1 40.52 29.11 44.31
CA MET A 1 41.98 28.84 44.37
C MET A 1 42.33 27.86 43.25
N PHE A 2 43.28 28.27 42.38
CA PHE A 2 44.04 27.53 41.35
C PHE A 2 43.26 26.73 40.28
N THR A 3 43.06 27.18 39.03
CA THR A 3 43.96 27.38 37.86
C THR A 3 44.64 26.13 37.26
N ARG A 4 44.30 25.81 36.00
CA ARG A 4 45.20 25.53 34.84
C ARG A 4 44.35 25.11 33.61
N THR A 5 44.23 25.80 32.48
CA THR A 5 45.17 26.20 31.38
C THR A 5 46.04 25.09 30.78
N GLN A 6 45.81 24.79 29.49
CA GLN A 6 46.71 24.89 28.31
C GLN A 6 46.14 24.05 27.13
N LYS A 7 46.48 24.18 25.84
CA LYS A 7 46.76 25.25 24.86
C LYS A 7 47.45 24.55 23.66
N PHE A 8 47.03 24.89 22.43
CA PHE A 8 47.72 24.73 21.13
C PHE A 8 47.90 23.32 20.50
N PHE A 9 47.45 23.17 19.24
CA PHE A 9 48.32 23.22 18.05
C PHE A 9 47.48 23.45 16.78
N ALA A 10 48.00 24.30 15.89
CA ALA A 10 47.42 24.73 14.63
C ALA A 10 48.17 24.07 13.44
N PRO A 11 47.95 24.47 12.17
CA PRO A 11 47.61 23.60 11.03
C PRO A 11 48.83 23.17 10.19
N LEU A 12 48.65 22.19 9.30
CA LEU A 12 49.60 21.91 8.22
C LEU A 12 48.90 21.87 6.86
N THR A 13 49.22 22.89 6.07
CA THR A 13 49.04 23.04 4.63
C THR A 13 49.88 22.04 3.84
N PHE A 14 49.36 21.51 2.73
CA PHE A 14 50.20 21.15 1.58
C PHE A 14 49.51 21.51 0.26
N ALA A 15 50.25 22.23 -0.56
CA ALA A 15 49.89 22.79 -1.87
C ALA A 15 49.91 21.70 -2.97
N LEU A 16 48.98 21.75 -3.93
CA LEU A 16 49.16 22.21 -5.32
C LEU A 16 50.04 21.30 -6.22
N ALA A 17 49.42 20.72 -7.25
CA ALA A 17 50.05 20.48 -8.54
C ALA A 17 49.00 20.62 -9.67
N LEU A 18 49.23 21.61 -10.53
CA LEU A 18 48.58 21.84 -11.82
C LEU A 18 49.01 20.77 -12.84
N ALA A 19 48.09 20.35 -13.70
CA ALA A 19 48.41 19.92 -15.06
C ALA A 19 47.39 20.50 -16.04
N LEU A 20 47.91 21.37 -16.92
CA LEU A 20 47.27 21.96 -18.08
C LEU A 20 47.47 21.06 -19.31
N GLY A 21 46.47 21.03 -20.20
CA GLY A 21 46.58 20.52 -21.58
C GLY A 21 45.36 19.67 -21.96
N GLY A 22 44.55 19.97 -22.97
CA GLY A 22 44.62 21.01 -23.98
C GLY A 22 43.26 21.15 -24.70
N CYS A 23 43.11 22.24 -25.44
CA CYS A 23 41.96 22.57 -26.26
C CYS A 23 41.84 21.66 -27.50
N ALA A 24 40.63 21.25 -27.84
CA ALA A 24 40.21 21.08 -29.23
C ALA A 24 38.69 21.26 -29.32
N SER A 25 38.30 22.39 -29.89
CA SER A 25 36.93 22.74 -30.26
C SER A 25 36.60 22.11 -31.61
N ALA A 26 35.51 21.35 -31.73
CA ALA A 26 34.77 21.17 -32.97
C ALA A 26 33.41 20.49 -32.71
N SER A 27 32.34 21.25 -32.91
CA SER A 27 31.08 20.82 -33.52
C SER A 27 30.79 21.87 -34.61
N PRO A 28 29.99 21.64 -35.66
CA PRO A 28 29.04 20.54 -35.90
C PRO A 28 29.22 19.86 -37.28
N ASP A 29 28.60 18.70 -37.51
CA ASP A 29 27.59 18.50 -38.57
C ASP A 29 27.22 17.02 -38.73
N GLU A 30 26.02 16.85 -39.28
CA GLU A 30 25.29 15.62 -39.60
C GLU A 30 26.12 14.48 -40.20
N GLU A 31 25.91 13.27 -39.69
CA GLU A 31 25.98 12.07 -40.54
C GLU A 31 24.77 11.18 -40.26
N VAL A 32 23.84 11.23 -41.19
CA VAL A 32 22.70 10.34 -41.33
C VAL A 32 23.24 9.01 -41.87
N ALA A 33 23.36 8.00 -41.02
CA ALA A 33 23.64 6.63 -41.46
C ALA A 33 22.52 5.71 -40.97
N SER A 34 21.49 5.62 -41.81
CA SER A 34 20.58 4.49 -41.88
C SER A 34 21.38 3.23 -42.21
N ALA A 35 21.35 2.23 -41.33
CA ALA A 35 21.64 0.85 -41.66
C ALA A 35 20.65 -0.04 -40.91
N SER A 36 19.67 -0.49 -41.67
CA SER A 36 18.74 -1.54 -41.32
C SER A 36 19.45 -2.89 -41.22
N GLU A 37 18.78 -3.79 -40.49
CA GLU A 37 18.89 -5.26 -40.54
C GLU A 37 20.05 -5.93 -39.79
N ALA A 38 19.74 -6.28 -38.54
CA ALA A 38 19.90 -7.66 -38.09
C ALA A 38 18.70 -8.04 -37.22
N SER A 39 17.58 -8.36 -37.87
CA SER A 39 16.49 -9.12 -37.27
C SER A 39 17.03 -10.48 -36.86
N GLN A 40 17.27 -10.69 -35.57
CA GLN A 40 17.25 -12.02 -34.98
C GLN A 40 15.96 -12.19 -34.21
N GLU A 41 15.11 -12.95 -34.86
CA GLU A 41 13.85 -13.53 -34.45
C GLU A 41 14.07 -14.38 -33.19
N ALA A 42 14.06 -13.74 -32.02
CA ALA A 42 13.79 -14.42 -30.77
C ALA A 42 12.28 -14.56 -30.67
N GLN A 43 11.77 -15.75 -30.95
CA GLN A 43 10.38 -16.13 -30.71
C GLN A 43 10.01 -15.78 -29.27
N ALA A 44 9.28 -14.67 -29.11
CA ALA A 44 8.66 -14.30 -27.85
C ALA A 44 7.53 -15.31 -27.59
N ALA A 45 7.80 -16.27 -26.71
CA ALA A 45 6.78 -17.10 -26.12
C ALA A 45 5.64 -16.22 -25.56
N PRO A 46 4.38 -16.68 -25.59
CA PRO A 46 3.26 -15.91 -25.06
C PRO A 46 3.53 -15.62 -23.59
N HIS A 47 3.65 -14.33 -23.24
CA HIS A 47 3.73 -13.89 -21.86
C HIS A 47 2.48 -14.35 -21.12
N GLU A 48 2.60 -15.41 -20.32
CA GLU A 48 1.66 -15.72 -19.26
C GLU A 48 1.66 -14.54 -18.27
N ARG A 49 0.75 -13.59 -18.46
CA ARG A 49 0.47 -12.51 -17.51
C ARG A 49 -0.28 -13.07 -16.29
N GLY A 50 0.41 -13.91 -15.52
CA GLY A 50 -0.02 -14.46 -14.24
C GLY A 50 0.84 -13.94 -13.09
N GLY A 51 1.18 -12.65 -13.09
CA GLY A 51 2.01 -12.03 -12.06
C GLY A 51 1.26 -11.92 -10.72
N LYS A 52 1.87 -12.46 -9.66
CA LYS A 52 1.45 -12.37 -8.26
C LYS A 52 1.55 -10.91 -7.74
N PHE A 53 0.76 -10.00 -8.28
CA PHE A 53 0.70 -8.63 -7.77
C PHE A 53 -0.26 -8.59 -6.58
N GLY A 54 0.28 -8.76 -5.38
CA GLY A 54 -0.45 -8.50 -4.13
C GLY A 54 -0.93 -7.04 -4.09
N ARG A 55 -2.05 -6.76 -3.41
CA ARG A 55 -2.58 -5.40 -3.26
C ARG A 55 -1.52 -4.47 -2.64
N HIS A 56 -0.89 -3.64 -3.47
CA HIS A 56 0.13 -2.69 -3.06
C HIS A 56 -0.52 -1.46 -2.39
N HIS A 57 -0.93 -1.61 -1.13
CA HIS A 57 -1.35 -0.49 -0.31
C HIS A 57 -0.12 0.33 0.13
N GLY A 58 0.36 1.22 -0.75
CA GLY A 58 1.26 2.30 -0.36
C GLY A 58 2.23 2.75 -1.43
N GLY A 59 1.72 3.54 -2.37
CA GLY A 59 2.54 4.39 -3.24
C GLY A 59 2.95 3.78 -4.58
N GLY A 60 2.81 2.46 -4.75
CA GLY A 60 3.11 1.77 -6.01
C GLY A 60 2.01 1.81 -7.07
N GLU A 61 0.83 2.35 -6.77
CA GLU A 61 -0.35 2.27 -7.65
C GLU A 61 -0.11 2.88 -9.04
N LEU A 62 0.63 4.00 -9.11
CA LEU A 62 0.97 4.63 -10.39
C LEU A 62 1.91 3.74 -11.22
N LEU A 63 2.88 3.08 -10.58
CA LEU A 63 3.79 2.15 -11.27
C LEU A 63 3.03 0.94 -11.80
N VAL A 64 2.14 0.36 -10.97
CA VAL A 64 1.31 -0.78 -11.37
C VAL A 64 0.37 -0.39 -12.51
N THR A 65 -0.28 0.76 -12.42
CA THR A 65 -1.16 1.25 -13.49
C THR A 65 -0.39 1.47 -14.79
N ALA A 66 0.81 2.05 -14.73
CA ALA A 66 1.67 2.22 -15.91
C ALA A 66 2.01 0.88 -16.57
N LEU A 67 2.33 -0.16 -15.79
CA LEU A 67 2.67 -1.48 -16.33
C LEU A 67 1.50 -2.21 -16.99
N HIS A 68 0.27 -1.90 -16.57
CA HIS A 68 -0.96 -2.55 -17.03
C HIS A 68 -1.64 -1.81 -18.18
N GLU A 69 -1.69 -0.48 -18.13
CA GLU A 69 -2.53 0.33 -19.03
C GLU A 69 -1.72 0.96 -20.17
N LEU A 70 -0.41 1.21 -20.00
CA LEU A 70 0.40 1.84 -21.03
C LEU A 70 1.08 0.83 -21.95
N ASP A 71 1.23 1.22 -23.20
CA ASP A 71 2.17 0.60 -24.11
C ASP A 71 3.60 1.09 -23.80
N LEU A 72 4.44 0.17 -23.34
CA LEU A 72 5.78 0.43 -22.84
C LEU A 72 6.78 -0.41 -23.63
N THR A 73 7.90 0.21 -23.99
CA THR A 73 9.05 -0.56 -24.49
C THR A 73 9.56 -1.53 -23.41
N ASP A 74 10.22 -2.61 -23.81
CA ASP A 74 10.79 -3.60 -22.87
C ASP A 74 11.77 -2.96 -21.87
N ALA A 75 12.55 -1.98 -22.34
CA ALA A 75 13.48 -1.22 -21.49
C ALA A 75 12.74 -0.40 -20.42
N GLN A 76 11.65 0.29 -20.78
CA GLN A 76 10.82 1.06 -19.85
C GLN A 76 10.14 0.12 -18.84
N ARG A 77 9.54 -0.96 -19.32
CA ARG A 77 8.87 -1.98 -18.49
C ARG A 77 9.82 -2.53 -17.43
N LYS A 78 11.00 -3.00 -17.85
CA LYS A 78 12.02 -3.55 -16.93
C LYS A 78 12.47 -2.53 -15.89
N THR A 79 12.61 -1.26 -16.28
CA THR A 79 12.99 -0.17 -15.36
C THR A 79 11.91 0.07 -14.30
N ILE A 80 10.63 0.11 -14.71
CA ILE A 80 9.49 0.33 -13.81
C ILE A 80 9.28 -0.87 -12.89
N GLU A 81 9.40 -2.10 -13.40
CA GLU A 81 9.36 -3.33 -12.58
C GLU A 81 10.49 -3.35 -11.56
N GLY A 82 11.70 -2.95 -11.96
CA GLY A 82 12.84 -2.77 -11.06
C GLY A 82 12.50 -1.79 -9.94
N ALA A 83 12.02 -0.59 -10.27
CA ALA A 83 11.61 0.40 -9.27
C ALA A 83 10.52 -0.15 -8.33
N LEU A 84 9.51 -0.84 -8.86
CA LEU A 84 8.44 -1.45 -8.06
C LEU A 84 8.96 -2.54 -7.12
N SER A 85 9.90 -3.37 -7.57
CA SER A 85 10.50 -4.43 -6.74
C SER A 85 11.27 -3.86 -5.53
N THR A 86 11.91 -2.69 -5.69
CA THR A 86 12.58 -1.99 -4.58
C THR A 86 11.61 -1.43 -3.54
N LEU A 87 10.33 -1.25 -3.89
CA LEU A 87 9.26 -0.89 -2.95
C LEU A 87 8.71 -2.11 -2.18
N GLY A 88 9.18 -3.32 -2.50
CA GLY A 88 8.92 -4.52 -1.72
C GLY A 88 9.33 -4.34 -0.26
N ASP A 89 8.88 -5.26 0.60
CA ASP A 89 9.01 -5.09 2.05
C ASP A 89 10.46 -5.24 2.54
N ALA A 90 11.23 -4.16 2.47
CA ALA A 90 12.56 -4.04 3.08
C ALA A 90 12.54 -4.37 4.59
N HIS A 91 11.36 -4.28 5.22
CA HIS A 91 11.11 -4.58 6.63
C HIS A 91 10.29 -5.87 6.81
N GLU A 92 10.30 -6.79 5.83
CA GLU A 92 9.61 -8.08 5.96
C GLU A 92 10.12 -8.87 7.16
N ALA A 93 11.43 -8.86 7.40
CA ALA A 93 12.05 -9.52 8.55
C ALA A 93 11.56 -8.94 9.87
N ASP A 94 11.51 -7.61 10.00
CA ASP A 94 11.02 -6.92 11.21
C ASP A 94 9.55 -7.26 11.48
N ARG A 95 8.70 -7.23 10.44
CA ARG A 95 7.28 -7.62 10.58
C ARG A 95 7.11 -9.09 10.95
N LYS A 96 7.90 -10.00 10.36
CA LYS A 96 7.89 -11.42 10.73
C LYS A 96 8.31 -11.61 12.18
N ALA A 97 9.36 -10.92 12.62
CA ALA A 97 9.82 -10.95 14.01
C ALA A 97 8.76 -10.41 14.98
N PHE A 98 8.08 -9.32 14.61
CA PHE A 98 6.95 -8.76 15.37
C PHE A 98 5.77 -9.75 15.48
N HIS A 99 5.29 -10.29 14.35
CA HIS A 99 4.20 -11.26 14.37
C HIS A 99 4.57 -12.53 15.13
N LYS A 100 5.81 -13.01 15.00
CA LYS A 100 6.30 -14.16 15.77
C LYS A 100 6.27 -13.88 17.27
N ALA A 101 6.82 -12.74 17.72
CA ALA A 101 6.82 -12.39 19.14
C ALA A 101 5.39 -12.27 19.71
N LEU A 102 4.48 -11.71 18.91
CA LEU A 102 3.07 -11.62 19.24
C LEU A 102 2.42 -13.01 19.35
N ALA A 103 2.66 -13.90 18.39
CA ALA A 103 2.16 -15.27 18.39
C ALA A 103 2.69 -16.08 19.59
N ASP A 104 3.97 -15.95 19.92
CA ASP A 104 4.57 -16.59 21.10
C ASP A 104 3.91 -16.10 22.40
N GLY A 105 3.64 -14.80 22.52
CA GLY A 105 2.89 -14.23 23.65
C GLY A 105 1.44 -14.74 23.74
N VAL A 106 0.77 -14.88 22.59
CA VAL A 106 -0.57 -15.47 22.52
C VAL A 106 -0.55 -16.92 23.01
N ARG A 107 0.38 -17.77 22.54
CA ARG A 107 0.50 -19.17 23.01
C ARG A 107 0.73 -19.25 24.51
N ALA A 108 1.62 -18.40 25.01
CA ALA A 108 1.96 -18.32 26.43
C ALA A 108 0.79 -17.83 27.30
N GLY A 109 -0.29 -17.30 26.71
CA GLY A 109 -1.43 -16.74 27.46
C GLY A 109 -1.15 -15.35 28.03
N LYS A 110 -0.04 -14.71 27.65
CA LYS A 110 0.34 -13.38 28.12
C LYS A 110 1.26 -12.71 27.11
N ILE A 111 0.91 -11.49 26.71
CA ILE A 111 1.72 -10.67 25.81
C ILE A 111 2.54 -9.67 26.63
N ASP A 112 3.85 -9.66 26.41
CA ASP A 112 4.74 -8.59 26.87
C ASP A 112 4.72 -7.48 25.82
N GLU A 113 3.90 -6.46 26.06
CA GLU A 113 3.71 -5.36 25.10
C GLU A 113 5.02 -4.62 24.81
N ALA A 114 5.87 -4.42 25.82
CA ALA A 114 7.12 -3.71 25.65
C ALA A 114 8.10 -4.51 24.78
N ALA A 115 8.22 -5.83 25.04
CA ALA A 115 9.08 -6.71 24.26
C ALA A 115 8.59 -6.86 22.80
N VAL A 116 7.27 -6.93 22.59
CA VAL A 116 6.69 -7.02 21.24
C VAL A 116 6.86 -5.71 20.48
N LYS A 117 6.60 -4.56 21.11
CA LYS A 117 6.80 -3.24 20.48
C LYS A 117 8.26 -2.98 20.11
N ALA A 118 9.20 -3.46 20.92
CA ALA A 118 10.61 -3.37 20.58
C ALA A 118 10.97 -4.09 19.25
N LYS A 119 10.12 -5.01 18.76
CA LYS A 119 10.29 -5.68 17.45
C LYS A 119 9.76 -4.87 16.27
N LEU A 120 8.94 -3.84 16.49
CA LEU A 120 8.45 -2.96 15.43
C LEU A 120 9.55 -2.03 14.88
N GLY A 121 10.69 -1.95 15.58
CA GLY A 121 11.75 -1.02 15.25
C GLY A 121 11.31 0.44 15.42
N ASP A 122 12.08 1.35 14.83
CA ASP A 122 11.71 2.76 14.77
C ASP A 122 10.69 2.97 13.63
N GLY A 123 9.41 2.95 13.99
CA GLY A 123 8.30 3.08 13.04
C GLY A 123 8.33 4.39 12.24
N GLU A 124 8.84 5.48 12.82
CA GLU A 124 8.98 6.77 12.12
C GLU A 124 10.12 6.69 11.09
N LYS A 125 11.25 6.10 11.45
CA LYS A 125 12.35 5.85 10.51
C LYS A 125 11.90 4.98 9.34
N ILE A 126 11.27 3.83 9.62
CA ILE A 126 10.73 2.92 8.59
C ILE A 126 9.73 3.64 7.69
N ALA A 127 8.87 4.47 8.29
CA ALA A 127 7.92 5.29 7.58
C ALA A 127 8.59 6.28 6.61
N ASN A 128 9.63 6.98 7.07
CA ASN A 128 10.38 7.95 6.29
C ASN A 128 11.20 7.27 5.18
N GLU A 129 11.85 6.14 5.46
CA GLU A 129 12.57 5.34 4.46
C GLU A 129 11.64 4.85 3.35
N ARG A 130 10.47 4.30 3.72
CA ARG A 130 9.45 3.90 2.74
C ARG A 130 8.95 5.08 1.92
N ARG A 131 8.71 6.23 2.54
CA ARG A 131 8.28 7.45 1.85
C ARG A 131 9.32 7.87 0.80
N ALA A 132 10.59 7.95 1.20
CA ALA A 132 11.70 8.30 0.32
C ALA A 132 11.85 7.29 -0.83
N ALA A 133 11.70 5.99 -0.56
CA ALA A 133 11.73 4.95 -1.58
C ALA A 133 10.60 5.13 -2.61
N VAL A 134 9.36 5.39 -2.16
CA VAL A 134 8.22 5.68 -3.06
C VAL A 134 8.49 6.94 -3.87
N ALA A 135 8.97 8.02 -3.25
CA ALA A 135 9.30 9.26 -3.97
C ALA A 135 10.32 9.00 -5.10
N LYS A 136 11.38 8.24 -4.80
CA LYS A 136 12.38 7.83 -5.78
C LYS A 136 11.78 6.98 -6.91
N ALA A 137 10.92 6.04 -6.58
CA ALA A 137 10.26 5.18 -7.58
C ALA A 137 9.33 5.99 -8.51
N LEU A 138 8.59 6.97 -7.97
CA LEU A 138 7.74 7.87 -8.75
C LEU A 138 8.56 8.79 -9.66
N ASN A 139 9.69 9.32 -9.18
CA ASN A 139 10.61 10.11 -10.01
C ASN A 139 11.21 9.24 -11.13
N THR A 140 11.55 7.98 -10.84
CA THR A 140 12.04 7.03 -11.85
C THR A 140 10.97 6.76 -12.91
N LEU A 141 9.72 6.53 -12.49
CA LEU A 141 8.59 6.37 -13.40
C LEU A 141 8.44 7.60 -14.31
N HIS A 142 8.41 8.79 -13.73
CA HIS A 142 8.26 10.04 -14.47
C HIS A 142 9.36 10.26 -15.53
N ALA A 143 10.63 10.06 -15.14
CA ALA A 143 11.78 10.21 -16.04
C ALA A 143 11.82 9.16 -17.16
N THR A 144 11.27 7.97 -16.90
CA THR A 144 11.24 6.85 -17.87
C THR A 144 10.15 7.05 -18.94
N LEU A 145 9.06 7.74 -18.60
CA LEU A 145 7.92 7.94 -19.49
C LEU A 145 8.08 9.19 -20.35
N THR A 146 7.69 9.07 -21.62
CA THR A 146 7.57 10.23 -22.51
C THR A 146 6.47 11.18 -22.01
N PRO A 147 6.48 12.47 -22.42
CA PRO A 147 5.40 13.40 -22.07
C PRO A 147 4.00 12.89 -22.46
N ALA A 148 3.88 12.22 -23.62
CA ALA A 148 2.63 11.63 -24.07
C ALA A 148 2.16 10.49 -23.15
N GLN A 149 3.05 9.56 -22.80
CA GLN A 149 2.76 8.46 -21.87
C GLN A 149 2.40 8.96 -20.46
N ARG A 150 3.02 10.04 -20.00
CA ARG A 150 2.66 10.68 -18.72
C ARG A 150 1.23 11.20 -18.75
N ALA A 151 0.83 11.88 -19.83
CA ALA A 151 -0.53 12.38 -19.99
C ALA A 151 -1.58 11.25 -20.03
N GLU A 152 -1.28 10.18 -20.76
CA GLU A 152 -2.12 8.97 -20.85
C GLU A 152 -2.28 8.28 -19.50
N LEU A 153 -1.19 8.10 -18.75
CA LEU A 153 -1.23 7.50 -17.42
C LEU A 153 -2.15 8.28 -16.49
N VAL A 154 -2.03 9.61 -16.48
CA VAL A 154 -2.88 10.43 -15.62
C VAL A 154 -4.35 10.32 -16.03
N ALA A 155 -4.67 10.26 -17.33
CA ALA A 155 -6.04 10.07 -17.79
C ALA A 155 -6.64 8.75 -17.27
N HIS A 156 -5.90 7.65 -17.32
CA HIS A 156 -6.35 6.37 -16.76
C HIS A 156 -6.58 6.43 -15.24
N VAL A 157 -5.70 7.12 -14.52
CA VAL A 157 -5.84 7.29 -13.06
C VAL A 157 -7.06 8.14 -12.72
N GLU A 158 -7.29 9.24 -13.44
CA GLU A 158 -8.47 10.09 -13.27
C GLU A 158 -9.77 9.35 -13.58
N GLU A 159 -9.79 8.56 -14.66
CA GLU A 159 -10.95 7.73 -15.01
C GLU A 159 -11.25 6.71 -13.91
N ARG A 160 -10.22 6.04 -13.37
CA ARG A 160 -10.36 5.11 -12.24
C ARG A 160 -10.86 5.85 -11.00
N MET A 161 -10.34 7.04 -10.71
CA MET A 161 -10.79 7.86 -9.59
C MET A 161 -12.25 8.32 -9.75
N ALA A 162 -12.70 8.62 -10.95
CA ALA A 162 -14.11 8.95 -11.21
C ALA A 162 -15.02 7.73 -10.99
N LYS A 163 -14.62 6.56 -11.49
CA LYS A 163 -15.33 5.28 -11.31
C LYS A 163 -15.42 4.81 -9.86
N HIS A 164 -14.39 5.06 -9.06
CA HIS A 164 -14.32 4.60 -7.65
C HIS A 164 -14.48 5.73 -6.62
N GLY A 165 -14.68 6.96 -7.07
CA GLY A 165 -14.93 8.10 -6.20
C GLY A 165 -16.31 8.05 -5.55
N PRO A 166 -16.64 9.02 -4.67
CA PRO A 166 -17.94 9.08 -4.02
C PRO A 166 -19.11 9.12 -5.01
N GLU A 167 -18.91 9.65 -6.23
CA GLU A 167 -19.91 9.64 -7.29
C GLU A 167 -20.00 8.28 -8.01
N GLY A 168 -18.88 7.68 -8.40
CA GLY A 168 -18.88 6.33 -8.96
C GLY A 168 -19.43 5.27 -7.99
N MET A 169 -19.21 5.43 -6.68
CA MET A 169 -19.80 4.58 -5.64
C MET A 169 -21.30 4.80 -5.41
N LYS A 170 -21.85 5.98 -5.76
CA LYS A 170 -23.32 6.19 -5.79
C LYS A 170 -23.99 5.42 -6.92
N HIS A 171 -23.28 5.18 -8.03
CA HIS A 171 -23.80 4.45 -9.19
C HIS A 171 -23.49 2.94 -9.14
N ALA A 172 -22.38 2.54 -8.51
CA ALA A 172 -22.01 1.12 -8.35
C ALA A 172 -22.82 0.40 -7.25
N ARG A 173 -23.36 1.14 -6.28
CA ARG A 173 -24.48 0.66 -5.46
C ARG A 173 -25.73 1.01 -6.26
N GLY A 174 -26.37 0.02 -6.88
CA GLY A 174 -27.66 0.21 -7.56
C GLY A 174 -28.65 1.00 -6.70
N PRO A 175 -29.68 1.62 -7.31
CA PRO A 175 -30.59 2.53 -6.63
C PRO A 175 -31.02 1.94 -5.29
N ARG A 176 -30.71 2.65 -4.21
CA ARG A 176 -31.35 2.42 -2.92
C ARG A 176 -32.84 2.54 -3.23
N GLY A 177 -33.56 1.42 -3.19
CA GLY A 177 -35.00 1.43 -3.39
C GLY A 177 -35.66 2.47 -2.47
N PRO A 178 -36.83 3.02 -2.86
CA PRO A 178 -37.48 4.10 -2.13
C PRO A 178 -37.50 3.83 -0.63
N GLU A 179 -37.15 4.84 0.15
CA GLU A 179 -37.01 4.81 1.62
C GLU A 179 -38.31 4.57 2.39
N ASP A 180 -39.37 4.07 1.74
CA ASP A 180 -40.70 3.85 2.32
C ASP A 180 -41.15 2.37 2.27
N GLY A 181 -40.28 1.46 1.84
CA GLY A 181 -40.47 0.04 2.08
C GLY A 181 -39.90 -0.28 3.46
N GLU A 182 -40.77 -0.44 4.46
CA GLU A 182 -40.43 -1.08 5.74
C GLU A 182 -39.43 -2.19 5.46
N ARG A 183 -38.20 -2.00 5.93
CA ARG A 183 -37.23 -3.08 5.99
C ARG A 183 -37.85 -4.06 6.97
N GLY A 184 -38.64 -5.00 6.45
CA GLY A 184 -39.36 -5.99 7.24
C GLY A 184 -38.42 -6.52 8.30
N PRO A 185 -38.89 -6.71 9.54
CA PRO A 185 -38.03 -7.04 10.66
C PRO A 185 -37.09 -8.14 10.19
N ARG A 186 -35.79 -7.82 10.14
CA ARG A 186 -34.77 -8.84 9.93
C ARG A 186 -35.14 -9.92 10.92
N GLY A 187 -35.54 -11.10 10.44
CA GLY A 187 -35.90 -12.20 11.31
C GLY A 187 -34.80 -12.41 12.35
N PRO A 188 -35.09 -13.06 13.48
CA PRO A 188 -34.10 -13.25 14.55
C PRO A 188 -32.76 -13.84 14.06
N GLU A 189 -32.73 -14.56 12.93
CA GLU A 189 -31.51 -15.05 12.28
C GLU A 189 -30.77 -14.01 11.39
N GLY A 190 -31.46 -13.00 10.86
CA GLY A 190 -30.87 -11.90 10.07
C GLY A 190 -30.26 -10.77 10.91
N ALA A 191 -30.52 -10.76 12.21
CA ALA A 191 -29.84 -9.92 13.21
C ALA A 191 -28.49 -10.51 13.66
N MET A 192 -28.26 -11.82 13.41
CA MET A 192 -27.03 -12.55 13.72
C MET A 192 -25.98 -12.50 12.59
N ARG A 193 -26.30 -11.96 11.40
CA ARG A 193 -25.25 -11.48 10.48
C ARG A 193 -24.75 -10.11 10.94
N GLY A 194 -24.03 -10.15 12.06
CA GLY A 194 -23.01 -9.21 12.50
C GLY A 194 -23.45 -7.75 12.71
N PRO A 195 -23.45 -7.23 13.95
CA PRO A 195 -23.15 -5.83 14.17
C PRO A 195 -21.87 -5.50 13.37
N ARG A 196 -21.74 -4.27 12.86
CA ARG A 196 -20.58 -3.77 12.09
C ARG A 196 -19.18 -3.94 12.76
N GLY A 197 -19.04 -4.70 13.85
CA GLY A 197 -17.81 -5.03 14.56
C GLY A 197 -17.01 -6.22 13.99
N GLU A 198 -17.59 -7.10 13.18
CA GLU A 198 -16.84 -8.24 12.59
C GLU A 198 -15.96 -7.87 11.37
N HIS A 199 -16.05 -6.64 10.87
CA HIS A 199 -15.25 -6.15 9.74
C HIS A 199 -14.02 -5.32 10.16
N GLY A 200 -13.69 -5.29 11.45
CA GLY A 200 -12.45 -4.68 11.93
C GLY A 200 -11.22 -5.57 11.66
N PRO A 201 -10.00 -5.03 11.80
CA PRO A 201 -8.75 -5.80 11.66
C PRO A 201 -8.71 -7.02 12.60
N MET A 202 -9.37 -6.95 13.76
CA MET A 202 -9.49 -8.08 14.69
C MET A 202 -10.50 -9.15 14.25
N GLY A 203 -11.51 -8.79 13.46
CA GLY A 203 -12.49 -9.74 12.95
C GLY A 203 -11.82 -10.82 12.10
N PHE A 204 -10.76 -10.46 11.38
CA PHE A 204 -9.94 -11.41 10.62
C PHE A 204 -9.31 -12.50 11.50
N PHE A 205 -8.67 -12.12 12.60
CA PHE A 205 -7.92 -13.05 13.45
C PHE A 205 -8.83 -13.99 14.25
N LEU A 206 -9.98 -13.47 14.69
CA LEU A 206 -10.95 -14.22 15.48
C LEU A 206 -11.88 -15.09 14.63
N HIS A 207 -11.97 -14.82 13.32
CA HIS A 207 -12.83 -15.57 12.42
C HIS A 207 -12.43 -17.05 12.36
N GLY A 208 -13.35 -17.95 12.73
CA GLY A 208 -13.11 -19.40 12.75
C GLY A 208 -12.38 -19.89 13.99
N LEU A 209 -12.33 -19.10 15.07
CA LEU A 209 -12.17 -19.65 16.42
C LEU A 209 -13.54 -20.12 16.90
N ASP A 210 -13.60 -21.31 17.50
CA ASP A 210 -14.83 -21.80 18.11
C ASP A 210 -15.03 -21.12 19.47
N LEU A 211 -15.62 -19.92 19.43
CA LEU A 211 -15.85 -19.09 20.61
C LEU A 211 -17.25 -19.33 21.17
N ARG A 212 -17.33 -19.63 22.47
CA ARG A 212 -18.58 -19.65 23.23
C ARG A 212 -19.21 -18.26 23.29
N ASP A 213 -20.53 -18.17 23.48
CA ASP A 213 -21.25 -16.91 23.51
C ASP A 213 -20.74 -15.97 24.61
N GLU A 214 -20.38 -16.52 25.77
CA GLU A 214 -19.80 -15.74 26.87
C GLU A 214 -18.43 -15.16 26.49
N GLN A 215 -17.59 -15.95 25.81
CA GLN A 215 -16.28 -15.48 25.32
C GLN A 215 -16.45 -14.39 24.26
N ARG A 216 -17.41 -14.53 23.35
CA ARG A 216 -17.72 -13.50 22.34
C ARG A 216 -18.15 -12.19 23.00
N ALA A 217 -19.01 -12.26 24.02
CA ALA A 217 -19.45 -11.08 24.76
C ALA A 217 -18.28 -10.41 25.50
N GLN A 218 -17.42 -11.20 26.15
CA GLN A 218 -16.22 -10.69 26.84
C GLN A 218 -15.24 -10.04 25.89
N ILE A 219 -14.93 -10.69 24.76
CA ILE A 219 -14.04 -10.14 23.72
C ILE A 219 -14.59 -8.84 23.16
N LYS A 220 -15.90 -8.77 22.86
CA LYS A 220 -16.54 -7.55 22.39
C LYS A 220 -16.40 -6.43 23.41
N SER A 221 -16.69 -6.70 24.68
CA SER A 221 -16.56 -5.72 25.77
C SER A 221 -15.11 -5.24 25.93
N ALA A 222 -14.14 -6.15 25.89
CA ALA A 222 -12.72 -5.83 25.97
C ALA A 222 -12.24 -4.97 24.79
N LEU A 223 -12.68 -5.31 23.57
CA LEU A 223 -12.37 -4.52 22.37
C LEU A 223 -13.00 -3.13 22.41
N GLU A 224 -14.25 -3.01 22.86
CA GLU A 224 -14.92 -1.72 23.04
C GLU A 224 -14.21 -0.85 24.09
N ALA A 225 -13.74 -1.43 25.20
CA ALA A 225 -12.97 -0.72 26.22
C ALA A 225 -11.58 -0.29 25.73
N SER A 226 -10.94 -1.07 24.85
CA SER A 226 -9.63 -0.74 24.26
C SER A 226 -9.72 0.22 23.08
N ARG A 227 -10.93 0.51 22.60
CA ARG A 227 -11.15 1.35 21.43
C ARG A 227 -10.68 2.77 21.79
N PRO A 228 -9.79 3.38 20.98
CA PRO A 228 -9.44 4.78 21.21
C PRO A 228 -10.73 5.60 21.18
N GLU A 229 -10.82 6.58 22.09
CA GLU A 229 -11.91 7.53 22.08
C GLU A 229 -12.03 8.06 20.65
N LYS A 230 -13.23 7.92 20.09
CA LYS A 230 -13.50 8.49 18.77
C LYS A 230 -13.16 9.97 18.93
N PRO A 231 -12.25 10.55 18.12
CA PRO A 231 -11.93 11.97 18.25
C PRO A 231 -13.24 12.75 18.24
N GLU A 232 -13.58 13.32 19.39
CA GLU A 232 -14.81 14.08 19.56
C GLU A 232 -14.72 15.29 18.64
N GLY A 233 -15.77 15.52 17.84
CA GLY A 233 -15.82 16.70 16.99
C GLY A 233 -15.10 16.61 15.65
N MET A 234 -14.67 15.43 15.15
CA MET A 234 -14.47 15.31 13.69
C MET A 234 -15.84 15.28 13.02
N ASP A 235 -16.40 16.48 12.85
CA ASP A 235 -17.64 16.71 12.15
C ASP A 235 -17.57 16.09 10.75
N ARG A 236 -18.71 15.61 10.26
CA ARG A 236 -18.85 15.11 8.90
C ARG A 236 -18.38 16.15 7.90
N GLU A 237 -18.57 17.44 8.21
CA GLU A 237 -18.05 18.56 7.43
C GLU A 237 -16.51 18.60 7.43
N ALA A 238 -15.86 18.49 8.59
CA ALA A 238 -14.40 18.44 8.69
C ALA A 238 -13.80 17.27 7.90
N TRP A 239 -14.46 16.10 7.93
CA TRP A 239 -14.04 14.95 7.13
C TRP A 239 -14.25 15.20 5.63
N ALA A 240 -15.41 15.73 5.22
CA ALA A 240 -15.68 16.08 3.84
C ALA A 240 -14.65 17.08 3.29
N LYS A 241 -14.32 18.11 4.08
CA LYS A 241 -13.29 19.10 3.76
C LYS A 241 -11.91 18.44 3.60
N LYS A 242 -11.50 17.57 4.53
CA LYS A 242 -10.23 16.83 4.42
C LYS A 242 -10.18 15.95 3.16
N HIS A 243 -11.30 15.33 2.79
CA HIS A 243 -11.40 14.55 1.55
C HIS A 243 -11.35 15.42 0.29
N GLU A 244 -11.93 16.61 0.34
CA GLU A 244 -11.81 17.59 -0.73
C GLU A 244 -10.38 18.10 -0.88
N GLU A 245 -9.73 18.51 0.21
CA GLU A 245 -8.31 18.91 0.24
C GLU A 245 -7.41 17.79 -0.30
N MET A 246 -7.64 16.54 0.10
CA MET A 246 -6.91 15.38 -0.41
C MET A 246 -7.13 15.17 -1.91
N ARG A 247 -8.38 15.33 -2.40
CA ARG A 247 -8.69 15.22 -3.84
C ARG A 247 -8.03 16.33 -4.63
N THR A 248 -8.08 17.57 -4.15
CA THR A 248 -7.44 18.73 -4.77
C THR A 248 -5.92 18.56 -4.81
N ARG A 249 -5.30 18.12 -3.71
CA ARG A 249 -3.87 17.81 -3.67
C ARG A 249 -3.50 16.70 -4.65
N MET A 250 -4.27 15.62 -4.69
CA MET A 250 -4.04 14.51 -5.62
C MET A 250 -4.12 14.99 -7.07
N LYS A 251 -5.17 15.75 -7.41
CA LYS A 251 -5.35 16.33 -8.75
C LYS A 251 -4.18 17.24 -9.12
N ALA A 252 -3.78 18.15 -8.25
CA ALA A 252 -2.64 19.03 -8.50
C ALA A 252 -1.32 18.25 -8.70
N GLY A 253 -1.11 17.18 -7.92
CA GLY A 253 0.07 16.33 -8.10
C GLY A 253 0.06 15.51 -9.39
N LEU A 254 -1.13 15.07 -9.84
CA LEU A 254 -1.31 14.43 -11.14
C LEU A 254 -1.11 15.42 -12.29
N ASP A 255 -1.61 16.65 -12.18
CA ASP A 255 -1.33 17.73 -13.13
C ASP A 255 0.18 18.02 -13.23
N ALA A 256 0.86 18.09 -12.08
CA ALA A 256 2.31 18.24 -12.03
C ALA A 256 3.06 17.06 -12.67
N PHE A 257 2.55 15.84 -12.53
CA PHE A 257 3.12 14.62 -13.14
C PHE A 257 3.12 14.68 -14.67
N ARG A 258 2.11 15.32 -15.28
CA ARG A 258 2.09 15.56 -16.74
C ARG A 258 3.23 16.48 -17.20
N SER A 259 3.66 17.40 -16.33
CA SER A 259 4.69 18.39 -16.62
C SER A 259 6.10 17.87 -16.37
N GLU A 260 7.13 18.64 -16.76
CA GLU A 260 8.53 18.35 -16.42
C GLU A 260 8.88 18.71 -14.96
N LYS A 261 8.06 19.53 -14.28
CA LYS A 261 8.31 20.02 -12.92
C LYS A 261 7.70 19.13 -11.84
N PHE A 262 7.65 17.83 -12.10
CA PHE A 262 7.04 16.89 -11.18
C PHE A 262 7.83 16.77 -9.88
N ASP A 263 7.13 16.85 -8.75
CA ASP A 263 7.67 16.57 -7.42
C ASP A 263 6.90 15.42 -6.78
N ALA A 264 7.56 14.26 -6.65
CA ALA A 264 6.98 13.09 -6.04
C ALA A 264 6.59 13.31 -4.57
N GLU A 265 7.30 14.15 -3.82
CA GLU A 265 7.01 14.40 -2.40
C GLU A 265 5.65 15.09 -2.21
N ALA A 266 5.25 15.93 -3.16
CA ALA A 266 3.95 16.58 -3.17
C ALA A 266 2.77 15.59 -3.29
N LEU A 267 2.96 14.46 -3.99
CA LEU A 267 1.92 13.42 -4.15
C LEU A 267 1.75 12.52 -2.91
N LEU A 268 2.76 12.45 -2.04
CA LEU A 268 2.72 11.52 -0.90
C LEU A 268 1.90 12.08 0.28
N PRO A 269 1.14 11.24 1.01
CA PRO A 269 0.32 11.66 2.16
C PRO A 269 1.14 12.42 3.22
N SER A 270 0.54 13.34 3.99
CA SER A 270 1.28 14.05 5.04
C SER A 270 1.82 13.10 6.13
N LYS A 271 2.95 13.47 6.75
CA LYS A 271 3.62 12.65 7.79
C LYS A 271 2.74 12.45 9.03
N GLU A 272 1.88 13.41 9.36
CA GLU A 272 1.05 13.45 10.56
C GLU A 272 -0.12 12.45 10.56
N MET A 273 -0.45 11.82 9.42
CA MET A 273 -1.67 11.01 9.26
C MET A 273 -1.52 9.53 9.62
N ARG A 274 -0.61 9.15 10.53
CA ARG A 274 -0.32 7.73 10.78
C ARG A 274 -0.86 7.26 12.14
N PRO A 275 -1.90 6.41 12.15
CA PRO A 275 -2.20 5.62 13.35
C PRO A 275 -1.12 4.57 13.55
N GLU A 276 -0.67 4.39 14.80
CA GLU A 276 0.21 3.30 15.22
C GLU A 276 -0.56 1.98 15.16
N MET A 277 -0.66 1.40 13.95
CA MET A 277 -1.43 0.17 13.70
C MET A 277 -0.94 -1.02 14.55
N GLY A 278 0.35 -1.07 14.89
CA GLY A 278 0.93 -2.13 15.73
C GLY A 278 0.45 -2.06 17.17
N ASP A 279 0.35 -0.85 17.73
CA ASP A 279 -0.05 -0.63 19.12
C ASP A 279 -1.48 -1.06 19.41
N HIS A 280 -2.40 -0.75 18.50
CA HIS A 280 -3.79 -1.18 18.62
C HIS A 280 -3.94 -2.70 18.55
N LEU A 281 -3.17 -3.37 17.69
CA LEU A 281 -3.20 -4.82 17.57
C LEU A 281 -2.67 -5.49 18.85
N VAL A 282 -1.54 -5.01 19.38
CA VAL A 282 -0.95 -5.52 20.64
C VAL A 282 -1.94 -5.37 21.79
N LYS A 283 -2.49 -4.16 21.99
CA LYS A 283 -3.48 -3.91 23.07
C LYS A 283 -4.73 -4.77 22.94
N ALA A 284 -5.27 -4.90 21.72
CA ALA A 284 -6.44 -5.73 21.46
C ALA A 284 -6.17 -7.20 21.81
N LEU A 285 -5.03 -7.74 21.40
CA LEU A 285 -4.67 -9.12 21.70
C LEU A 285 -4.36 -9.33 23.19
N SER A 286 -3.68 -8.38 23.86
CA SER A 286 -3.47 -8.43 25.31
C SER A 286 -4.77 -8.57 26.09
N ALA A 287 -5.84 -7.92 25.62
CA ALA A 287 -7.15 -7.97 26.26
C ALA A 287 -7.94 -9.26 25.94
N ILE A 288 -7.72 -9.86 24.77
CA ILE A 288 -8.43 -11.07 24.32
C ILE A 288 -7.80 -12.35 24.86
N VAL A 289 -6.47 -12.42 24.90
CA VAL A 289 -5.72 -13.64 25.23
C VAL A 289 -6.16 -14.29 26.55
N PRO A 290 -6.47 -13.57 27.64
CA PRO A 290 -6.95 -14.17 28.89
C PRO A 290 -8.32 -14.86 28.79
N VAL A 291 -9.15 -14.51 27.79
CA VAL A 291 -10.49 -15.07 27.57
C VAL A 291 -10.44 -16.39 26.80
N LEU A 292 -9.37 -16.61 26.04
CA LEU A 292 -9.19 -17.78 25.18
C LEU A 292 -8.60 -18.97 25.96
N ASP A 293 -9.04 -20.18 25.63
CA ASP A 293 -8.39 -21.40 26.11
C ASP A 293 -7.08 -21.71 25.35
N ALA A 294 -6.38 -22.77 25.75
CA ALA A 294 -5.07 -23.11 25.18
C ALA A 294 -5.13 -23.47 23.68
N GLU A 295 -6.19 -24.14 23.23
CA GLU A 295 -6.35 -24.57 21.84
C GLU A 295 -6.69 -23.38 20.94
N GLN A 296 -7.61 -22.51 21.40
CA GLN A 296 -7.96 -21.26 20.75
C GLN A 296 -6.74 -20.33 20.61
N ARG A 297 -5.91 -20.22 21.67
CA ARG A 297 -4.66 -19.42 21.63
C ARG A 297 -3.66 -19.99 20.63
N SER A 298 -3.50 -21.31 20.57
CA SER A 298 -2.62 -21.95 19.58
C SER A 298 -3.07 -21.63 18.15
N THR A 299 -4.37 -21.76 17.87
CA THR A 299 -4.96 -21.46 16.56
C THR A 299 -4.81 -19.98 16.18
N LEU A 300 -5.05 -19.08 17.13
CA LEU A 300 -4.87 -17.65 16.93
C LEU A 300 -3.40 -17.30 16.64
N ALA A 301 -2.45 -17.88 17.39
CA ALA A 301 -1.03 -17.67 17.22
C ALA A 301 -0.55 -18.13 15.83
N GLN A 302 -1.00 -19.29 15.36
CA GLN A 302 -0.72 -19.77 14.01
C GLN A 302 -1.20 -18.77 12.95
N ARG A 303 -2.41 -18.23 13.09
CA ARG A 303 -2.94 -17.22 12.15
C ARG A 303 -2.16 -15.92 12.16
N ILE A 304 -1.63 -15.51 13.33
CA ILE A 304 -0.78 -14.32 13.42
C ILE A 304 0.53 -14.53 12.65
N GLU A 305 1.12 -15.72 12.71
CA GLU A 305 2.34 -16.06 11.97
C GLU A 305 2.10 -16.18 10.46
N GLU A 306 0.99 -16.79 10.05
CA GLU A 306 0.59 -16.92 8.65
C GLU A 306 0.14 -15.57 8.04
N GLY A 307 -0.31 -14.65 8.89
CA GLY A 307 -0.85 -13.35 8.49
C GLY A 307 -2.26 -13.44 7.89
N PRO A 308 -2.76 -12.35 7.28
CA PRO A 308 -4.10 -12.29 6.72
C PRO A 308 -4.33 -13.28 5.57
N GLN A 309 -4.74 -14.50 5.86
CA GLN A 309 -5.27 -15.45 4.87
C GLN A 309 -6.62 -14.96 4.35
N MET A 310 -6.63 -14.24 3.22
CA MET A 310 -7.86 -13.85 2.55
C MET A 310 -8.78 -15.06 2.37
N PRO A 311 -10.04 -15.02 2.86
CA PRO A 311 -10.98 -16.12 2.66
C PRO A 311 -11.11 -16.43 1.16
N PRO A 312 -11.25 -17.72 0.77
CA PRO A 312 -11.33 -18.12 -0.64
C PRO A 312 -12.40 -17.33 -1.43
N HIS A 313 -13.49 -16.94 -0.76
CA HIS A 313 -14.62 -16.23 -1.36
C HIS A 313 -14.33 -14.75 -1.73
N PHE A 314 -13.21 -14.17 -1.28
CA PHE A 314 -12.75 -12.84 -1.68
C PHE A 314 -11.77 -12.85 -2.86
N ARG A 315 -11.30 -14.02 -3.32
CA ARG A 315 -10.70 -14.15 -4.66
C ARG A 315 -11.86 -14.11 -5.65
N GLY A 316 -12.08 -12.93 -6.23
CA GLY A 316 -13.27 -12.61 -7.00
C GLY A 316 -13.70 -13.68 -8.02
N LYS A 317 -15.00 -13.98 -8.01
CA LYS A 317 -15.76 -14.71 -9.03
C LYS A 317 -15.87 -13.94 -10.36
N HIS A 318 -14.83 -13.18 -10.74
CA HIS A 318 -14.83 -12.30 -11.91
C HIS A 318 -13.93 -12.79 -13.06
N GLY A 319 -13.29 -13.96 -12.93
CA GLY A 319 -12.42 -14.53 -13.98
C GLY A 319 -13.08 -15.56 -14.91
N GLY A 320 -14.41 -15.64 -14.97
CA GLY A 320 -15.11 -16.68 -15.72
C GLY A 320 -16.37 -16.16 -16.41
N ARG A 321 -16.24 -15.09 -17.20
CA ARG A 321 -17.21 -14.85 -18.27
C ARG A 321 -16.59 -15.51 -19.49
N GLU A 322 -16.86 -16.79 -19.65
CA GLU A 322 -16.71 -17.46 -20.94
C GLU A 322 -17.42 -16.57 -21.96
N HIS A 323 -16.64 -15.99 -22.86
CA HIS A 323 -17.20 -15.40 -24.07
C HIS A 323 -17.83 -16.58 -24.81
N GLY A 324 -19.15 -16.65 -24.75
CA GLY A 324 -19.93 -17.57 -25.55
C GLY A 324 -19.44 -17.47 -26.98
N GLU A 325 -18.99 -18.61 -27.49
CA GLU A 325 -18.72 -18.83 -28.90
C GLU A 325 -19.88 -18.25 -29.70
N THR A 326 -19.57 -17.29 -30.55
CA THR A 326 -20.44 -16.89 -31.65
C THR A 326 -20.71 -18.12 -32.49
N GLN A 327 -21.85 -18.76 -32.25
CA GLN A 327 -22.47 -19.70 -33.18
C GLN A 327 -22.57 -19.00 -34.54
N ALA A 328 -21.85 -19.54 -35.52
CA ALA A 328 -22.00 -19.14 -36.91
C ALA A 328 -23.45 -19.37 -37.36
N PRO A 329 -24.04 -18.47 -38.17
CA PRO A 329 -25.37 -18.69 -38.71
C PRO A 329 -25.36 -19.88 -39.68
N PRO A 330 -26.39 -20.74 -39.66
CA PRO A 330 -26.48 -21.83 -40.62
C PRO A 330 -26.60 -21.26 -42.04
N SER A 331 -25.66 -21.67 -42.89
CA SER A 331 -25.72 -21.42 -44.32
C SER A 331 -26.62 -22.46 -44.99
N ARG A 332 -27.73 -21.95 -45.55
CA ARG A 332 -28.66 -22.57 -46.52
C ARG A 332 -29.40 -23.84 -46.13
#